data_AF-A0A950ZSC0-F1
#
_entry.id   AF-A0A950ZSC0-F1
#
_cell.length_a   1.000
_cell.length_b   1.000
_cell.length_c   1.000
_cell.angle_alpha   90.00
_cell.angle_beta   90.00
_cell.angle_gamma   90.00
#
_symmetry.space_group_name_H-M   'P 1'
#
loop_
_entity.id
_entity.type
_entity.pdbx_description
1 polymer ?
#
loop_
_entity_poly.entity_id
_entity_poly.type
_entity_poly.pdbx_seq_one_letter_code
_entity_poly.pdbx_strand_id
1 'polypeptide(L)'
;MHFELQPRGPFSLSLETSFFGGWASMSGDSDRVVMAMPVESAPGAWNSSAAVVMSQRDDGMIVGDVVGEDASAAWRQAQAALSLDFDGTGYPAVGDRDPAVGTLQ
;
A
#
# COMPACT_ATOMS: atom_id res chain seq x y z
N MET A 1 -0.43 -14.55 -7.47
CA MET A 1 0.13 -13.75 -8.57
C MET A 1 1.07 -12.74 -7.96
N HIS A 2 2.25 -12.53 -8.56
CA HIS A 2 3.28 -11.63 -8.05
C HIS A 2 3.24 -10.28 -8.79
N PHE A 3 3.46 -9.19 -8.07
CA PHE A 3 3.47 -7.82 -8.60
C PHE A 3 4.64 -7.02 -8.01
N GLU A 4 5.08 -6.02 -8.78
CA GLU A 4 6.05 -5.01 -8.36
C GLU A 4 5.53 -3.61 -8.72
N LEU A 5 5.84 -2.61 -7.90
CA LEU A 5 5.47 -1.22 -8.11
C LEU A 5 6.54 -0.29 -7.51
N GLN A 6 7.02 0.64 -8.32
CA GLN A 6 7.85 1.75 -7.85
C GLN A 6 6.94 2.89 -7.36
N PRO A 7 6.98 3.29 -6.08
CA PRO A 7 6.27 4.47 -5.61
C PRO A 7 6.74 5.73 -6.34
N ARG A 8 5.79 6.64 -6.61
CA ARG A 8 6.11 7.97 -7.16
C ARG A 8 6.26 8.97 -6.03
N GLY A 9 7.51 9.24 -5.65
CA GLY A 9 7.85 10.09 -4.51
C GLY A 9 8.21 9.28 -3.26
N PRO A 10 8.52 9.96 -2.13
CA PRO A 10 8.88 9.28 -0.89
C PRO A 10 7.72 8.43 -0.37
N PHE A 11 8.02 7.19 0.02
CA PHE A 11 7.05 6.25 0.58
C PHE A 11 7.73 5.27 1.53
N SER A 12 7.10 4.97 2.66
CA SER A 12 7.56 3.99 3.63
C SER A 12 6.43 3.05 4.02
N LEU A 13 6.49 1.81 3.55
CA LEU A 13 5.51 0.79 3.89
C LEU A 13 5.57 0.45 5.39
N SER A 14 6.77 0.49 5.98
CA SER A 14 6.93 0.28 7.43
C SER A 14 6.20 1.35 8.24
N LEU A 15 6.18 2.61 7.78
CA LEU A 15 5.39 3.66 8.41
C LEU A 15 3.89 3.40 8.27
N GLU A 16 3.44 2.91 7.12
CA GLU A 16 2.03 2.55 6.89
C GLU A 16 1.50 1.56 7.93
N THR A 17 2.34 0.63 8.39
CA THR A 17 1.97 -0.34 9.44
C THR A 17 1.50 0.30 10.75
N SER A 18 1.86 1.57 11.01
CA SER A 18 1.49 2.30 12.21
C SER A 18 0.12 3.01 12.12
N PHE A 19 -0.45 3.14 10.92
CA PHE A 19 -1.77 3.76 10.73
C PHE A 19 -2.91 2.76 10.96
N PHE A 20 -4.14 3.30 11.10
CA PHE A 20 -5.38 2.54 11.28
C PHE A 20 -5.42 1.58 12.49
N GLY A 21 -4.59 1.81 13.51
CA GLY A 21 -4.48 0.95 14.69
C GLY A 21 -3.62 -0.30 14.47
N GLY A 22 -2.88 -0.35 13.36
CA GLY A 22 -2.04 -1.46 12.95
C GLY A 22 -2.67 -2.24 11.81
N TRP A 23 -1.87 -2.50 10.76
CA TRP A 23 -2.23 -3.51 9.76
C TRP A 23 -2.02 -4.92 10.31
N ALA A 24 -2.77 -5.89 9.77
CA ALA A 24 -2.48 -7.29 10.05
C ALA A 24 -1.06 -7.61 9.55
N SER A 25 -0.24 -8.19 10.44
CA SER A 25 1.11 -8.64 10.15
C SER A 25 1.23 -10.13 10.45
N MET A 26 2.18 -10.80 9.80
CA MET A 26 2.51 -12.18 10.14
C MET A 26 3.47 -12.17 11.34
N SER A 27 3.31 -13.11 12.26
CA SER A 27 4.18 -13.22 13.44
C SER A 27 5.64 -13.34 13.03
N GLY A 28 6.48 -12.39 13.48
CA GLY A 28 7.91 -12.33 13.13
C GLY A 28 8.22 -11.55 11.85
N ASP A 29 7.22 -10.91 11.23
CA ASP A 29 7.36 -10.17 9.97
C ASP A 29 6.52 -8.88 10.01
N SER A 30 6.93 -7.93 10.85
CA SER A 30 6.22 -6.68 11.11
C SER A 30 6.30 -5.68 9.95
N ASP A 31 7.22 -5.87 9.02
CA ASP A 31 7.48 -4.94 7.92
C ASP A 31 6.59 -5.20 6.70
N ARG A 32 5.61 -6.10 6.87
CA ARG A 32 4.64 -6.47 5.84
C ARG A 32 3.25 -6.01 6.21
N VAL A 33 2.54 -5.55 5.19
CA VAL A 33 1.12 -5.28 5.26
C VAL A 33 0.37 -6.46 4.64
N VAL A 34 -0.54 -7.05 5.42
CA VAL A 34 -1.46 -8.08 4.94
C VAL A 34 -2.87 -7.50 4.88
N MET A 35 -3.49 -7.57 3.70
CA MET A 35 -4.86 -7.16 3.45
C MET A 35 -5.68 -8.36 2.98
N ALA A 36 -6.67 -8.78 3.76
CA ALA A 36 -7.68 -9.73 3.32
C ALA A 36 -8.99 -8.95 3.10
N MET A 37 -9.45 -8.86 1.85
CA MET A 37 -10.54 -7.98 1.49
C MET A 37 -11.43 -8.52 0.36
N PRO A 38 -12.72 -8.15 0.33
CA PRO A 38 -13.57 -8.30 -0.84
C PRO A 38 -12.97 -7.57 -2.04
N VAL A 39 -13.09 -8.15 -3.23
CA VAL A 39 -12.57 -7.56 -4.47
C VAL A 39 -13.71 -6.98 -5.29
N GLU A 40 -13.56 -5.73 -5.71
CA GLU A 40 -14.47 -5.09 -6.65
C GLU A 40 -14.00 -5.36 -8.08
N SER A 41 -14.44 -6.46 -8.68
CA SER A 41 -14.01 -6.89 -10.01
C SER A 41 -14.57 -6.01 -11.13
N ALA A 42 -15.70 -5.36 -10.87
CA ALA A 42 -16.35 -4.34 -11.69
C ALA A 42 -17.15 -3.38 -10.78
N PRO A 43 -17.54 -2.17 -11.23
CA PRO A 43 -18.27 -1.22 -10.39
C PRO A 43 -19.53 -1.86 -9.76
N GLY A 44 -19.55 -1.92 -8.42
CA GLY A 44 -20.62 -2.53 -7.62
C GLY A 44 -20.59 -4.07 -7.52
N ALA A 45 -19.60 -4.75 -8.09
CA ALA A 45 -19.50 -6.20 -8.11
C ALA A 45 -18.50 -6.73 -7.07
N TRP A 46 -19.01 -7.29 -5.98
CA TRP A 46 -18.25 -7.80 -4.83
C TRP A 46 -18.43 -9.31 -4.66
N ASN A 47 -18.06 -10.07 -5.69
CA ASN A 47 -18.35 -11.51 -5.78
C ASN A 47 -17.16 -12.41 -5.41
N SER A 48 -15.98 -11.84 -5.15
CA SER A 48 -14.78 -12.57 -4.79
C SER A 48 -14.02 -11.90 -3.63
N SER A 49 -12.98 -12.56 -3.14
CA SER A 49 -12.10 -12.04 -2.08
C SER A 49 -10.67 -12.45 -2.37
N ALA A 50 -9.73 -11.64 -1.92
CA ALA A 50 -8.31 -11.91 -2.06
C ALA A 50 -7.53 -11.51 -0.81
N ALA A 51 -6.40 -12.17 -0.61
CA ALA A 51 -5.35 -11.75 0.30
C ALA A 51 -4.21 -11.12 -0.50
N VAL A 52 -3.75 -9.96 -0.06
CA VAL A 52 -2.60 -9.25 -0.62
C VAL A 52 -1.57 -9.09 0.49
N VAL A 53 -0.35 -9.55 0.23
CA VAL A 53 0.80 -9.35 1.12
C VAL A 53 1.76 -8.40 0.42
N MET A 54 2.08 -7.27 1.03
CA MET A 54 3.03 -6.30 0.51
C MET A 54 4.25 -6.18 1.43
N SER A 55 5.40 -5.97 0.82
CA SER A 55 6.66 -5.62 1.49
C SER A 55 7.38 -4.55 0.66
N GLN A 56 8.29 -3.81 1.29
CA GLN A 56 9.16 -2.85 0.62
C GLN A 56 10.60 -3.35 0.64
N ARG A 57 11.24 -3.39 -0.52
CA ARG A 57 12.68 -3.71 -0.65
C ARG A 57 13.53 -2.51 -0.24
N ASP A 58 14.82 -2.76 0.01
CA ASP A 58 15.80 -1.72 0.36
C ASP A 58 15.97 -0.65 -0.73
N ASP A 59 15.67 -0.98 -1.99
CA ASP A 59 15.68 -0.03 -3.12
C ASP A 59 14.40 0.82 -3.22
N GLY A 60 13.45 0.62 -2.29
CA GLY A 60 12.18 1.32 -2.22
C GLY A 60 11.06 0.70 -3.06
N MET A 61 11.34 -0.36 -3.84
CA MET A 61 10.33 -1.08 -4.63
C MET A 61 9.31 -1.76 -3.72
N ILE A 62 8.02 -1.57 -4.00
CA ILE A 62 6.95 -2.35 -3.39
C ILE A 62 6.79 -3.64 -4.15
N VAL A 63 6.81 -4.75 -3.43
CA VAL A 63 6.54 -6.07 -3.99
C VAL A 63 5.39 -6.71 -3.25
N GLY A 64 4.58 -7.46 -3.96
CA GLY A 64 3.47 -8.14 -3.31
C GLY A 64 2.98 -9.38 -4.02
N ASP A 65 2.40 -10.25 -3.22
CA ASP A 65 1.78 -11.49 -3.65
C ASP A 65 0.28 -11.44 -3.36
N VAL A 66 -0.49 -11.79 -4.38
CA VAL A 66 -1.96 -11.84 -4.32
C VAL A 66 -2.44 -13.28 -4.42
N VAL A 67 -3.26 -13.70 -3.47
CA VAL A 67 -3.94 -14.99 -3.44
C VAL A 67 -5.44 -14.76 -3.49
N GLY A 68 -6.10 -15.26 -4.54
CA GLY A 68 -7.54 -15.07 -4.76
C GLY A 68 -7.87 -14.96 -6.24
N GLU A 69 -9.16 -14.88 -6.54
CA GLU A 69 -9.64 -14.52 -7.87
C GLU A 69 -9.39 -13.02 -8.14
N ASP A 70 -9.43 -12.61 -9.42
CA ASP A 70 -9.26 -11.21 -9.84
C ASP A 70 -8.02 -10.49 -9.27
N ALA A 71 -6.88 -11.19 -9.24
CA ALA A 71 -5.66 -10.71 -8.58
C ALA A 71 -5.22 -9.29 -8.99
N SER A 72 -5.41 -8.90 -10.25
CA SER A 72 -5.09 -7.55 -10.72
C SER A 72 -6.02 -6.47 -10.15
N ALA A 73 -7.30 -6.79 -9.90
CA ALA A 73 -8.23 -5.87 -9.25
C ALA A 73 -7.90 -5.72 -7.77
N ALA A 74 -7.63 -6.83 -7.08
CA ALA A 74 -7.16 -6.83 -5.70
C ALA A 74 -5.86 -6.02 -5.54
N TRP A 75 -4.90 -6.17 -6.47
CA TRP A 75 -3.66 -5.38 -6.47
C TRP A 75 -3.91 -3.88 -6.61
N ARG A 76 -4.87 -3.46 -7.45
CA ARG A 76 -5.25 -2.03 -7.57
C ARG A 76 -5.94 -1.50 -6.33
N GLN A 77 -6.86 -2.26 -5.73
CA GLN A 77 -7.51 -1.86 -4.49
C GLN A 77 -6.51 -1.75 -3.33
N ALA A 78 -5.54 -2.66 -3.26
CA ALA A 78 -4.47 -2.60 -2.27
C ALA A 78 -3.60 -1.36 -2.43
N GLN A 79 -3.29 -0.97 -3.67
CA GLN A 79 -2.59 0.29 -3.95
C GLN A 79 -3.39 1.49 -3.47
N ALA A 80 -4.68 1.55 -3.78
CA ALA A 80 -5.54 2.65 -3.35
C ALA A 80 -5.66 2.73 -1.81
N ALA A 81 -5.74 1.59 -1.12
CA ALA A 81 -5.80 1.54 0.34
C ALA A 81 -4.54 2.13 1.00
N LEU A 82 -3.36 1.94 0.38
CA LEU A 82 -2.07 2.47 0.84
C LEU A 82 -1.64 3.75 0.12
N SER A 83 -2.53 4.39 -0.64
CA SER A 83 -2.23 5.61 -1.43
C SER A 83 -1.06 5.49 -2.42
N LEU A 84 -0.75 4.26 -2.85
CA LEU A 84 0.34 3.96 -3.80
C LEU A 84 -0.03 4.28 -5.27
N ASP A 85 -1.29 4.57 -5.54
CA ASP A 85 -1.82 4.97 -6.85
C ASP A 85 -1.69 6.48 -7.12
N PHE A 86 -1.15 7.26 -6.17
CA PHE A 86 -0.98 8.71 -6.29
C PHE A 86 0.45 9.14 -6.68
N ASP A 87 0.61 10.38 -7.14
CA ASP A 87 1.93 10.99 -7.36
C ASP A 87 2.34 11.83 -6.15
N GLY A 88 3.18 11.28 -5.28
CA GLY A 88 3.70 11.94 -4.09
C GLY A 88 4.97 12.75 -4.32
N THR A 89 5.50 12.87 -5.55
CA THR A 89 6.79 13.54 -5.81
C THR A 89 6.81 15.00 -5.33
N GLY A 90 5.65 15.67 -5.31
CA GLY A 90 5.51 17.06 -4.85
C GLY A 90 5.28 17.24 -3.35
N TYR A 91 5.08 16.16 -2.57
CA TYR A 91 4.74 16.26 -1.15
C TYR A 91 5.83 16.88 -0.26
N PRO A 92 7.14 16.61 -0.48
CA PRO A 92 8.19 17.28 0.30
C PRO A 92 8.14 18.80 0.19
N ALA A 93 7.81 19.32 -1.00
CA ALA A 93 7.70 20.76 -1.23
C ALA A 93 6.55 21.41 -0.45
N VAL A 94 5.62 20.65 0.11
CA VAL A 94 4.58 21.16 1.02
C VAL A 94 5.20 21.47 2.39
N GLY A 95 6.03 20.57 2.94
CA GLY A 95 6.74 20.79 4.19
C GLY A 95 7.73 21.95 4.13
N ASP A 96 8.36 22.16 2.97
CA ASP A 96 9.23 23.33 2.73
C ASP A 96 8.46 24.66 2.80
N ARG A 97 7.20 24.66 2.36
CA ARG A 97 6.33 25.86 2.33
C ARG A 97 5.62 26.13 3.64
N ASP A 98 5.32 25.08 4.40
CA ASP A 98 4.68 25.17 5.71
C ASP A 98 5.50 24.38 6.74
N PRO A 99 6.27 25.08 7.61
CA PRO A 99 7.10 24.43 8.62
C PRO A 99 6.32 23.55 9.59
N ALA A 100 5.05 23.86 9.89
CA ALA A 100 4.25 23.01 10.77
C ALA A 100 3.97 21.66 10.10
N VAL A 101 3.63 21.66 8.80
CA VAL A 101 3.50 20.42 8.02
C VAL A 101 4.84 19.72 7.89
N GLY A 102 5.93 20.45 7.70
CA GLY A 102 7.28 19.89 7.62
C GLY A 102 7.70 19.10 8.86
N THR A 103 7.17 19.43 10.05
CA THR A 103 7.42 18.63 11.27
C THR A 103 6.67 17.30 11.35
N LEU A 104 5.68 17.10 10.47
CA LEU A 104 4.85 15.89 10.42
C LEU A 104 5.27 14.91 9.30
N GLN A 105 6.24 15.29 8.47
CA GLN A 105 6.75 14.49 7.35
C GLN A 105 8.00 13.69 7.74
#